data_AF-A0A950LWW7-F1
#
_entry.id   AF-A0A950LWW7-F1
#
_cell.length_a   1.000
_cell.length_b   1.000
_cell.length_c   1.000
_cell.angle_alpha   90.00
_cell.angle_beta   90.00
_cell.angle_gamma   90.00
#
_symmetry.space_group_name_H-M   'P 1'
#
loop_
_entity.id
_entity.type
_entity.pdbx_description
1 polymer ?
#
loop_
_entity_poly.entity_id
_entity_poly.type
_entity_poly.pdbx_seq_one_letter_code
_entity_poly.pdbx_strand_id
1 'polypeptide(L)'
;MAVVINLDIPDPAEWAVRYAVSGLAVLPLHSAPDGRCTCGHDCGSPGKHPLTSHGKDDASCDLTQVTTWWARWPWANVGIRPRSG
;
A
#
# COMPACT_ATOMS: atom_id res chain seq x y z
N MET A 1 15.48 -28.23 12.14
CA MET A 1 15.01 -26.87 11.83
C MET A 1 13.56 -26.97 11.43
N ALA A 2 12.64 -26.49 12.26
CA ALA A 2 11.25 -26.33 11.86
C ALA A 2 11.13 -24.92 11.27
N VAL A 3 10.91 -24.83 9.96
CA VAL A 3 10.45 -23.58 9.35
C VAL A 3 8.96 -23.53 9.62
N VAL A 4 8.56 -22.68 10.58
CA VAL A 4 7.16 -22.29 10.70
C VAL A 4 6.91 -21.42 9.46
N ILE A 5 6.46 -22.03 8.36
CA ILE A 5 5.74 -21.28 7.34
C ILE A 5 4.41 -20.92 7.96
N ASN A 6 4.39 -19.84 8.74
CA ASN A 6 3.13 -19.23 9.08
C ASN A 6 2.45 -18.95 7.73
N LEU A 7 1.18 -19.33 7.57
CA LEU A 7 0.39 -18.98 6.39
C LEU A 7 0.06 -17.47 6.42
N ASP A 8 1.00 -16.65 6.89
CA ASP A 8 0.91 -15.21 7.04
C ASP A 8 0.77 -14.63 5.65
N ILE A 9 -0.40 -14.05 5.40
CA ILE A 9 -0.59 -13.09 4.32
C ILE A 9 0.58 -12.11 4.43
N PRO A 10 1.43 -11.96 3.40
CA PRO A 10 2.65 -11.20 3.54
C PRO A 10 2.33 -9.77 3.98
N ASP A 11 3.19 -9.22 4.82
CA ASP A 11 2.97 -7.88 5.34
C ASP A 11 2.82 -6.90 4.15
N PRO A 12 1.98 -5.85 4.27
CA PRO A 12 1.74 -4.93 3.17
C PRO A 12 3.03 -4.29 2.61
N ALA A 13 4.08 -4.15 3.43
CA ALA A 13 5.36 -3.60 3.01
C ALA A 13 6.11 -4.58 2.09
N GLU A 14 6.09 -5.88 2.41
CA GLU A 14 6.68 -6.92 1.58
C GLU A 14 6.06 -6.92 0.18
N TRP A 15 4.73 -6.86 0.08
CA TRP A 15 4.06 -6.77 -1.22
C TRP A 15 4.37 -5.48 -1.96
N ALA A 16 4.36 -4.33 -1.27
CA ALA A 16 4.69 -3.06 -1.88
C ALA A 16 6.10 -3.06 -2.49
N VAL A 17 7.08 -3.62 -1.78
CA VAL A 17 8.46 -3.79 -2.28
C VAL A 17 8.48 -4.75 -3.47
N ARG A 18 7.82 -5.91 -3.40
CA ARG A 18 7.77 -6.89 -4.51
C ARG A 18 7.20 -6.27 -5.79
N TYR A 19 6.13 -5.48 -5.68
CA TYR A 19 5.55 -4.78 -6.83
C TYR A 19 6.47 -3.69 -7.37
N ALA A 20 7.09 -2.89 -6.50
CA ALA A 20 8.04 -1.85 -6.91
C ALA A 20 9.26 -2.42 -7.63
N VAL A 21 9.83 -3.53 -7.12
CA VAL A 21 10.92 -4.28 -7.78
C VAL A 21 10.49 -4.79 -9.15
N SER A 22 9.21 -5.13 -9.33
CA SER A 22 8.64 -5.55 -10.61
C SER A 22 8.35 -4.37 -11.57
N GLY A 23 8.72 -3.15 -11.20
CA GLY A 23 8.52 -1.93 -12.00
C GLY A 23 7.09 -1.37 -11.94
N LEU A 24 6.25 -1.86 -11.02
CA LEU A 24 4.91 -1.33 -10.81
C LEU A 24 4.98 -0.16 -9.83
N ALA A 25 4.42 0.99 -10.22
CA ALA A 25 4.31 2.13 -9.33
C ALA A 25 3.26 1.84 -8.26
N VAL A 26 3.66 1.91 -6.99
CA VAL A 26 2.80 1.66 -5.83
C VAL A 26 2.63 2.90 -4.97
N LEU A 27 1.59 2.91 -4.14
CA LEU A 27 1.36 3.94 -3.14
C LEU A 27 0.57 3.38 -1.93
N PRO A 28 0.78 3.93 -0.73
CA PRO A 28 0.02 3.55 0.45
C PRO A 28 -1.40 4.11 0.36
N LEU A 29 -2.39 3.25 0.60
CA LEU A 29 -3.80 3.62 0.70
C LEU A 29 -4.29 3.47 2.14
N HIS A 30 -5.28 4.27 2.49
CA HIS A 30 -6.09 4.07 3.68
C HIS A 30 -6.63 2.64 3.74
N SER A 31 -6.83 2.10 4.95
CA SER A 31 -7.57 0.86 5.17
C SER A 31 -9.04 1.16 5.53
N ALA A 32 -9.89 0.14 5.50
CA ALA A 32 -11.29 0.25 5.89
C ALA A 32 -11.73 -0.91 6.81
N PRO A 33 -11.18 -1.00 8.04
CA PRO A 33 -11.69 -1.95 9.02
C PRO A 33 -13.18 -1.69 9.26
N ASP A 34 -13.97 -2.76 9.34
CA ASP A 34 -15.42 -2.70 9.53
C ASP A 34 -16.18 -1.84 8.51
N GLY A 35 -15.61 -1.70 7.30
CA GLY A 35 -16.19 -0.92 6.21
C GLY A 35 -16.03 0.60 6.35
N ARG A 36 -15.37 1.10 7.41
CA ARG A 36 -15.14 2.54 7.63
C ARG A 36 -13.72 2.93 7.23
N CYS A 37 -13.61 3.87 6.30
CA CYS A 37 -12.32 4.36 5.87
C CYS A 37 -11.57 5.05 7.03
N THR A 38 -10.28 4.73 7.18
CA THR A 38 -9.37 5.38 8.13
C THR A 38 -9.10 6.86 7.83
N CYS A 39 -9.58 7.40 6.69
CA CYS A 39 -9.49 8.82 6.39
C CYS A 39 -10.50 9.68 7.17
N GLY A 40 -11.45 9.07 7.89
CA GLY A 40 -12.41 9.78 8.74
C GLY A 40 -13.60 10.40 8.00
N HIS A 41 -13.76 10.13 6.70
CA HIS A 41 -14.86 10.67 5.87
C HIS A 41 -15.80 9.56 5.39
N ASP A 42 -17.01 9.95 4.97
CA ASP A 42 -17.90 9.05 4.24
C ASP A 42 -17.42 8.92 2.79
N CYS A 43 -17.01 7.71 2.41
CA CYS A 43 -16.28 7.46 1.18
C CYS A 43 -17.12 6.57 0.27
N GLY A 44 -17.27 6.92 -1.01
CA GLY A 44 -17.88 6.02 -2.00
C GLY A 44 -17.06 4.75 -2.26
N SER A 45 -15.80 4.72 -1.82
CA SER A 45 -14.92 3.54 -1.87
C SER A 45 -13.98 3.51 -0.67
N PRO A 46 -14.46 3.05 0.51
CA PRO A 46 -13.65 2.98 1.71
C PRO A 46 -12.36 2.18 1.49
N GLY A 47 -11.23 2.70 2.01
CA GLY A 47 -9.94 2.01 1.94
C GLY A 47 -9.24 2.06 0.58
N LYS A 48 -9.72 2.88 -0.37
CA LYS A 48 -9.06 3.11 -1.68
C LYS A 48 -8.48 4.52 -1.84
N HIS A 49 -8.49 5.31 -0.78
CA HIS A 49 -7.92 6.67 -0.80
C HIS A 49 -6.42 6.63 -0.54
N PRO A 50 -5.59 7.33 -1.33
CA PRO A 50 -4.17 7.51 -1.03
C PRO A 50 -3.93 8.18 0.32
N LEU A 51 -2.86 7.75 1.00
CA LEU A 51 -2.30 8.44 2.19
C LEU A 51 -1.36 9.59 1.81
N THR A 52 -0.97 9.68 0.54
CA THR A 52 -0.04 10.66 -0.01
C THR A 52 -0.74 11.95 -0.45
N SER A 53 -0.03 13.07 -0.44
CA SER A 53 -0.61 14.41 -0.66
C SER A 53 -1.07 14.67 -2.09
N HIS A 54 -0.37 14.16 -3.11
CA HIS A 54 -0.79 14.30 -4.51
C HIS A 54 -1.58 13.07 -4.99
N GLY A 55 -2.09 12.27 -4.05
CA GLY A 55 -2.95 11.15 -4.35
C GLY A 55 -2.27 10.09 -5.21
N LYS A 56 -3.00 9.63 -6.24
CA LYS A 56 -2.51 8.58 -7.16
C LYS A 56 -1.22 8.98 -7.88
N ASP A 57 -0.97 10.27 -8.08
CA ASP A 57 0.16 10.73 -8.88
C ASP A 57 1.49 10.68 -8.13
N ASP A 58 1.47 10.44 -6.82
CA ASP A 58 2.68 10.12 -6.03
C ASP A 58 3.12 8.66 -6.19
N ALA A 59 2.39 7.80 -6.90
CA ALA A 59 2.76 6.39 -7.03
C ALA A 59 4.19 6.20 -7.57
N SER A 60 4.99 5.37 -6.90
CA SER A 60 6.43 5.26 -7.14
C SER A 60 6.90 3.81 -7.17
N CYS A 61 7.96 3.55 -7.94
CA CYS A 61 8.74 2.31 -7.87
C CYS A 61 10.11 2.52 -7.19
N ASP A 62 10.40 3.72 -6.67
CA ASP A 62 11.60 3.98 -5.87
C ASP A 62 11.49 3.25 -4.53
N LEU A 63 12.36 2.25 -4.33
CA LEU A 63 12.37 1.42 -3.13
C LEU A 63 12.63 2.23 -1.85
N THR A 64 13.38 3.32 -1.92
CA THR A 64 13.62 4.20 -0.78
C THR A 64 12.33 4.87 -0.35
N GLN A 65 11.57 5.39 -1.32
CA GLN A 65 10.29 6.03 -1.07
C GLN A 65 9.24 5.02 -0.57
N VAL A 66 9.17 3.85 -1.20
CA VAL A 66 8.24 2.77 -0.84
C VAL A 66 8.51 2.28 0.58
N THR A 67 9.75 1.89 0.91
CA THR A 67 10.08 1.44 2.27
C THR A 67 9.81 2.53 3.32
N THR A 68 10.06 3.80 3.00
CA THR A 68 9.74 4.93 3.88
C THR A 68 8.24 5.06 4.16
N TRP A 69 7.38 4.87 3.16
CA TRP A 69 5.93 4.92 3.35
C TRP A 69 5.43 3.82 4.28
N TRP A 70 5.86 2.56 4.09
CA TRP A 70 5.39 1.46 4.92
C TRP A 70 6.05 1.41 6.31
N ALA A 71 7.23 2.01 6.49
CA ALA A 71 7.76 2.30 7.82
C ALA A 71 6.88 3.33 8.57
N ARG A 72 6.33 4.32 7.85
CA ARG A 72 5.43 5.33 8.42
C ARG A 72 4.01 4.82 8.65
N TRP A 73 3.49 3.97 7.76
CA TRP A 73 2.13 3.43 7.81
C TRP A 73 2.13 1.91 7.59
N PRO A 74 2.51 1.11 8.61
CA PRO A 74 2.62 -0.34 8.46
C PRO A 74 1.30 -1.04 8.10
N TRP A 75 0.17 -0.40 8.41
CA TRP A 75 -1.18 -0.90 8.18
C TRP A 75 -1.77 -0.50 6.81
N ALA A 76 -1.05 0.29 6.02
CA ALA A 76 -1.56 0.80 4.76
C ALA A 76 -1.80 -0.31 3.74
N ASN A 77 -2.94 -0.25 3.06
CA ASN A 77 -3.20 -1.09 1.90
C ASN A 77 -2.24 -0.70 0.76
N VAL A 78 -1.91 -1.65 -0.12
CA VAL A 78 -1.07 -1.39 -1.30
C VAL A 78 -1.96 -1.01 -2.48
N GLY A 79 -1.80 0.22 -2.99
CA GLY A 79 -2.32 0.63 -4.28
C GLY A 79 -1.29 0.42 -5.38
N ILE A 80 -1.74 0.04 -6.58
CA ILE A 80 -0.90 -0.01 -7.79
C ILE A 80 -1.47 0.98 -8.79
N ARG A 81 -0.61 1.82 -9.37
CA ARG A 81 -0.94 2.67 -10.51
C ARG A 81 -0.27 2.07 -11.75
N PRO A 82 -1.02 1.39 -12.64
CA PRO A 82 -0.49 0.95 -13.91
C PRO A 82 0.05 2.14 -14.70
N ARG A 83 1.06 1.92 -15.55
CA ARG A 83 1.44 2.90 -16.56
C ARG A 83 0.22 3.15 -17.43
N SER A 84 -0.19 4.42 -17.54
CA SER A 84 -1.14 4.85 -18.54
C SER A 84 -0.53 4.51 -19.91
N GLY A 85 -1.23 3.70 -20.70
CA GLY A 85 -0.96 3.58 -22.13
C GLY A 85 -1.36 4.86 -22.86
#